data_AF-A0A9W6YUU2-F1
#
_entry.id   AF-A0A9W6YUU2-F1
#
_cell.length_a   1.000
_cell.length_b   1.000
_cell.length_c   1.000
_cell.angle_alpha   90.00
_cell.angle_beta   90.00
_cell.angle_gamma   90.00
#
_symmetry.space_group_name_H-M   'P 1'
#
loop_
_entity.id
_entity.type
_entity.pdbx_description
1 polymer ?
#
loop_
_entity_poly.entity_id
_entity_poly.type
_entity_poly.pdbx_seq_one_letter_code
_entity_poly.pdbx_strand_id
1 'polypeptide(L)'
;MLAFQIHTSPITRNTLYKAGSIYSPRITRTLATTKTAKVTLTHTPPPVGFDQHNLQPNLPKAKGTGLLYVLPKVEADATFISEPAFPHPGFDSQEMKAIKFEHRPAVTISDYCALGFMRGLRHTFDFCTGYKEPRDKAHQIAIANSAGRMTVDKWLARFVVLESIAGIPGAVAGFLRHLHSLRRFRRDKAWVETLLDEAYNEKMHLLTFLKIAKPSLFTKCLLYVGQGIFCNAFFFTYLINPKICHRFVGYLEEEAVSTYSRCISDLELGLCPELAKTEVPQIAKDYWKLSDDATFYDLIQYVRADEAKHREVNHTFANLKFYGQDRNPFALTVKGTDKPQPTHSLKNHKATGWERGDLIL
;
A
#
# COMPACT_ATOMS: atom_id res chain seq x y z
N MET A 1 27.12 32.96 -19.72
CA MET A 1 25.94 33.11 -20.59
C MET A 1 26.29 32.56 -21.96
N LEU A 2 25.91 31.32 -22.27
CA LEU A 2 26.10 30.78 -23.63
C LEU A 2 24.87 31.16 -24.46
N ALA A 3 25.09 32.04 -25.44
CA ALA A 3 24.10 32.44 -26.42
C ALA A 3 24.05 31.42 -27.57
N PHE A 4 22.86 30.93 -27.90
CA PHE A 4 22.60 30.18 -29.13
C PHE A 4 22.26 31.17 -30.25
N GLN A 5 23.04 31.14 -31.32
CA GLN A 5 22.87 31.97 -32.51
C GLN A 5 21.96 31.22 -33.50
N ILE A 6 20.77 31.76 -33.77
CA ILE A 6 19.83 31.20 -34.74
C ILE A 6 20.05 31.90 -36.09
N HIS A 7 20.45 31.14 -37.11
CA HIS A 7 20.44 31.61 -38.51
C HIS A 7 19.01 31.62 -39.04
N THR A 8 18.59 32.75 -39.59
CA THR A 8 17.34 32.89 -40.35
C THR A 8 17.69 33.13 -41.82
N SER A 9 17.04 32.39 -42.71
CA SER A 9 17.02 32.67 -44.15
C SER A 9 15.57 32.80 -44.60
N PRO A 10 15.22 33.74 -45.50
CA PRO A 10 13.83 34.03 -45.84
C PRO A 10 13.36 33.13 -46.98
N ILE A 11 12.21 32.48 -46.80
CA ILE A 11 11.50 31.77 -47.87
C ILE A 11 10.25 32.58 -48.24
N THR A 12 10.15 32.88 -49.53
CA THR A 12 9.11 33.63 -50.24
C THR A 12 7.74 32.92 -50.21
N ARG A 13 6.69 33.73 -50.08
CA ARG A 13 5.27 33.32 -50.14
C ARG A 13 4.84 33.01 -51.58
N ASN A 14 4.28 31.82 -51.80
CA ASN A 14 2.97 31.63 -52.45
C ASN A 14 2.68 30.13 -52.66
N THR A 15 1.69 29.57 -51.96
CA THR A 15 0.45 29.01 -52.55
C THR A 15 -0.38 28.24 -51.51
N LEU A 16 -1.62 28.73 -51.32
CA LEU A 16 -2.90 28.03 -51.13
C LEU A 16 -3.03 26.82 -50.17
N TYR A 17 -3.75 27.10 -49.09
CA TYR A 17 -4.57 26.22 -48.24
C TYR A 17 -4.86 24.79 -48.73
N LYS A 18 -4.37 23.81 -47.96
CA LYS A 18 -5.11 22.59 -47.59
C LYS A 18 -4.61 22.13 -46.21
N ALA A 19 -5.41 22.40 -45.17
CA ALA A 19 -5.15 21.92 -43.82
C ALA A 19 -5.51 20.42 -43.75
N GLY A 20 -4.52 19.56 -43.99
CA GLY A 20 -4.56 18.15 -43.63
C GLY A 20 -3.81 17.96 -42.31
N SER A 21 -4.54 17.63 -41.26
CA SER A 21 -3.99 17.30 -39.95
C SER A 21 -3.13 16.04 -40.05
N ILE A 22 -1.80 16.20 -40.00
CA ILE A 22 -0.86 15.08 -39.85
C ILE A 22 -0.60 14.90 -38.36
N TYR A 23 -1.50 14.18 -37.69
CA TYR A 23 -1.15 13.50 -36.44
C TYR A 23 -0.24 12.34 -36.80
N SER A 24 1.03 12.43 -36.39
CA SER A 24 1.95 11.29 -36.44
C SER A 24 1.41 10.18 -35.54
N PRO A 25 1.22 8.93 -36.03
CA PRO A 25 0.73 7.86 -35.18
C PRO A 25 1.82 7.52 -34.16
N ARG A 26 1.47 7.66 -32.87
CA ARG A 26 2.23 7.03 -31.77
C ARG A 26 2.40 5.55 -32.15
N ILE A 27 3.63 5.09 -32.21
CA ILE A 27 3.94 3.66 -32.25
C ILE A 27 3.39 3.06 -30.96
N THR A 28 2.20 2.46 -31.06
CA THR A 28 1.59 1.66 -30.01
C THR A 28 2.50 0.45 -29.83
N ARG A 29 3.29 0.44 -28.76
CA ARG A 29 3.91 -0.80 -28.29
C ARG A 29 2.75 -1.71 -27.88
N THR A 30 2.48 -2.72 -28.68
CA THR A 30 1.66 -3.87 -28.29
C THR A 30 2.37 -4.53 -27.11
N LEU A 31 1.97 -4.15 -25.89
CA LEU A 31 2.13 -5.01 -24.73
C LEU A 31 1.32 -6.26 -25.07
N ALA A 32 2.00 -7.41 -25.15
CA ALA A 32 1.32 -8.68 -25.20
C ALA A 32 0.45 -8.76 -23.95
N THR A 33 -0.84 -8.56 -24.12
CA THR A 33 -1.86 -8.83 -23.11
C THR A 33 -1.88 -10.33 -22.93
N THR A 34 -1.08 -10.82 -22.00
CA THR A 34 -1.35 -12.10 -21.36
C THR A 34 -2.79 -12.00 -20.87
N LYS A 35 -3.68 -12.85 -21.39
CA LYS A 35 -5.05 -12.97 -20.89
C LYS A 35 -4.97 -13.27 -19.39
N THR A 36 -5.10 -12.25 -18.56
CA THR A 36 -5.28 -12.40 -17.13
C THR A 36 -6.60 -13.16 -16.96
N ALA A 37 -6.52 -14.40 -16.51
CA ALA A 37 -7.70 -15.16 -16.13
C ALA A 37 -8.49 -14.31 -15.13
N LYS A 38 -9.82 -14.24 -15.31
CA LYS A 38 -10.71 -13.76 -14.24
C LYS A 38 -10.44 -14.66 -13.03
N VAL A 39 -9.70 -14.15 -12.06
CA VAL A 39 -9.54 -14.80 -10.75
C VAL A 39 -10.85 -14.58 -10.03
N THR A 40 -11.81 -15.47 -10.27
CA THR A 40 -13.06 -15.51 -9.53
C THR A 40 -12.75 -16.11 -8.17
N LEU A 41 -12.89 -15.30 -7.12
CA LEU A 41 -12.93 -15.81 -5.75
C LEU A 41 -13.98 -16.92 -5.70
N THR A 42 -13.58 -18.14 -5.39
CA THR A 42 -14.54 -19.15 -4.95
C THR A 42 -15.06 -18.68 -3.60
N HIS A 43 -16.25 -18.07 -3.61
CA HIS A 43 -16.99 -17.64 -2.44
C HIS A 43 -17.33 -18.85 -1.58
N THR A 44 -16.42 -19.21 -0.69
CA THR A 44 -16.81 -19.59 0.65
C THR A 44 -16.48 -18.40 1.51
N PRO A 45 -17.45 -17.50 1.79
CA PRO A 45 -17.35 -16.68 3.00
C PRO A 45 -16.93 -17.60 4.14
N PRO A 46 -16.12 -17.13 5.12
CA PRO A 46 -15.89 -17.91 6.33
C PRO A 46 -17.26 -18.41 6.81
N PRO A 47 -17.36 -19.66 7.33
CA PRO A 47 -18.63 -20.16 7.80
C PRO A 47 -19.22 -19.06 8.67
N VAL A 48 -20.38 -18.58 8.27
CA VAL A 48 -21.10 -17.53 8.96
C VAL A 48 -21.63 -18.14 10.25
N GLY A 49 -20.71 -18.46 11.16
CA GLY A 49 -20.92 -18.47 12.58
C GLY A 49 -20.67 -17.05 13.03
N PHE A 50 -21.58 -16.13 12.68
CA PHE A 50 -21.70 -14.90 13.45
C PHE A 50 -22.03 -15.34 14.88
N ASP A 51 -21.02 -15.57 15.71
CA ASP A 51 -21.22 -15.69 17.14
C ASP A 51 -21.53 -14.28 17.65
N GLN A 52 -22.76 -13.83 17.37
CA GLN A 52 -23.31 -12.54 17.82
C GLN A 52 -23.30 -12.44 19.36
N HIS A 53 -22.98 -13.54 20.05
CA HIS A 53 -22.88 -13.66 21.49
C HIS A 53 -21.57 -13.14 22.09
N ASN A 54 -20.55 -12.77 21.30
CA ASN A 54 -19.29 -12.24 21.84
C ASN A 54 -19.40 -10.80 22.37
N LEU A 55 -20.42 -10.04 21.94
CA LEU A 55 -20.69 -8.69 22.41
C LEU A 55 -21.82 -8.69 23.45
N GLN A 56 -21.58 -8.02 24.57
CA GLN A 56 -22.58 -7.82 25.62
C GLN A 56 -23.65 -6.83 25.15
N PRO A 57 -24.92 -7.00 25.59
CA PRO A 57 -25.95 -6.00 25.38
C PRO A 57 -25.58 -4.71 26.11
N ASN A 58 -25.95 -3.55 25.55
CA ASN A 58 -25.72 -2.22 26.14
C ASN A 58 -24.24 -1.86 26.40
N LEU A 59 -23.42 -1.91 25.36
CA LEU A 59 -22.00 -1.51 25.43
C LEU A 59 -21.83 -0.06 25.92
N PRO A 60 -20.79 0.23 26.73
CA PRO A 60 -20.47 1.61 27.14
C PRO A 60 -20.17 2.50 25.92
N LYS A 61 -20.27 3.82 26.06
CA LYS A 61 -19.89 4.74 24.97
C LYS A 61 -18.39 4.57 24.62
N ALA A 62 -18.09 4.36 23.34
CA ALA A 62 -16.71 4.26 22.88
C ALA A 62 -15.96 5.60 23.05
N LYS A 63 -14.67 5.52 23.39
CA LYS A 63 -13.77 6.68 23.47
C LYS A 63 -12.90 6.78 22.21
N GLY A 64 -12.53 8.01 21.84
CA GLY A 64 -11.56 8.26 20.76
C GLY A 64 -12.13 8.13 19.34
N THR A 65 -13.42 8.39 19.15
CA THR A 65 -14.10 8.24 17.84
C THR A 65 -14.09 9.51 16.99
N GLY A 66 -13.49 10.61 17.47
CA GLY A 66 -13.62 11.94 16.85
C GLY A 66 -12.62 12.29 15.75
N LEU A 67 -11.72 11.37 15.37
CA LEU A 67 -10.71 11.65 14.34
C LEU A 67 -11.32 11.72 12.93
N LEU A 68 -12.44 11.07 12.71
CA LEU A 68 -13.18 11.11 11.46
C LEU A 68 -14.69 11.06 11.71
N TYR A 69 -15.45 11.22 10.64
CA TYR A 69 -16.88 10.92 10.62
C TYR A 69 -17.17 9.90 9.51
N VAL A 70 -17.90 8.84 9.87
CA VAL A 70 -18.38 7.83 8.92
C VAL A 70 -19.52 8.43 8.12
N LEU A 71 -19.51 8.21 6.80
CA LEU A 71 -20.57 8.69 5.92
C LEU A 71 -21.81 7.81 6.07
N PRO A 72 -23.03 8.39 5.95
CA PRO A 72 -24.26 7.61 6.04
C PRO A 72 -24.42 6.61 4.88
N LYS A 73 -23.77 6.89 3.74
CA LYS A 73 -23.66 6.03 2.58
C LYS A 73 -22.27 6.18 1.99
N VAL A 74 -21.75 5.09 1.42
CA VAL A 74 -20.51 5.13 0.64
C VAL A 74 -20.63 6.18 -0.47
N GLU A 75 -19.63 7.04 -0.56
CA GLU A 75 -19.58 8.08 -1.57
C GLU A 75 -19.40 7.46 -2.96
N ALA A 76 -20.31 7.79 -3.88
CA ALA A 76 -20.21 7.31 -5.26
C ALA A 76 -18.92 7.83 -5.94
N ASP A 77 -18.43 7.10 -6.93
CA ASP A 77 -17.34 7.58 -7.75
C ASP A 77 -17.79 8.64 -8.75
N ALA A 78 -16.86 9.53 -9.11
CA ALA A 78 -17.10 10.57 -10.10
C ALA A 78 -17.27 9.95 -11.50
N THR A 79 -17.96 10.64 -12.38
CA THR A 79 -18.24 10.20 -13.76
C THR A 79 -17.01 10.00 -14.65
N PHE A 80 -15.82 10.48 -14.23
CA PHE A 80 -14.58 10.43 -15.03
C PHE A 80 -13.48 9.63 -14.33
N ILE A 81 -13.69 8.32 -14.20
CA ILE A 81 -12.66 7.40 -13.68
C ILE A 81 -11.75 6.99 -14.84
N SER A 82 -10.44 7.18 -14.67
CA SER A 82 -9.42 6.67 -15.59
C SER A 82 -8.93 5.30 -15.15
N GLU A 83 -8.50 4.46 -16.09
CA GLU A 83 -7.84 3.20 -15.77
C GLU A 83 -6.63 3.40 -14.84
N PRO A 84 -6.38 2.47 -13.90
CA PRO A 84 -5.27 2.61 -12.97
C PRO A 84 -3.94 2.55 -13.72
N ALA A 85 -3.04 3.50 -13.40
CA ALA A 85 -1.71 3.54 -14.00
C ALA A 85 -0.89 2.28 -13.67
N PHE A 86 -1.12 1.72 -12.48
CA PHE A 86 -0.58 0.45 -12.03
C PHE A 86 -1.76 -0.49 -11.69
N PRO A 87 -2.16 -1.38 -12.61
CA PRO A 87 -3.27 -2.29 -12.36
C PRO A 87 -2.87 -3.36 -11.33
N HIS A 88 -3.77 -3.67 -10.39
CA HIS A 88 -3.52 -4.69 -9.39
C HIS A 88 -3.36 -6.09 -10.04
N PRO A 89 -2.34 -6.89 -9.66
CA PRO A 89 -2.06 -8.18 -10.29
C PRO A 89 -3.07 -9.28 -9.94
N GLY A 90 -3.86 -9.08 -8.88
CA GLY A 90 -4.74 -10.10 -8.30
C GLY A 90 -3.95 -11.08 -7.43
N PHE A 91 -4.63 -11.67 -6.45
CA PHE A 91 -4.04 -12.68 -5.57
C PHE A 91 -4.94 -13.91 -5.46
N ASP A 92 -4.32 -15.06 -5.21
CA ASP A 92 -5.05 -16.27 -4.87
C ASP A 92 -5.62 -16.19 -3.44
N SER A 93 -6.85 -16.67 -3.25
CA SER A 93 -7.52 -16.57 -1.96
C SER A 93 -6.85 -17.41 -0.87
N GLN A 94 -6.31 -18.58 -1.21
CA GLN A 94 -5.61 -19.42 -0.23
C GLN A 94 -4.28 -18.78 0.17
N GLU A 95 -3.56 -18.19 -0.80
CA GLU A 95 -2.33 -17.43 -0.53
C GLU A 95 -2.60 -16.24 0.40
N MET A 96 -3.67 -15.46 0.16
CA MET A 96 -4.04 -14.33 1.04
C MET A 96 -4.40 -14.78 2.46
N LYS A 97 -5.13 -15.90 2.60
CA LYS A 97 -5.49 -16.46 3.91
C LYS A 97 -4.30 -17.00 4.68
N ALA A 98 -3.27 -17.48 3.96
CA ALA A 98 -2.04 -18.01 4.56
C ALA A 98 -1.11 -16.92 5.13
N ILE A 99 -1.34 -15.64 4.81
CA ILE A 99 -0.56 -14.51 5.31
C ILE A 99 -0.63 -14.43 6.83
N LYS A 100 0.54 -14.34 7.46
CA LYS A 100 0.70 -14.16 8.90
C LYS A 100 1.59 -12.97 9.20
N PHE A 101 1.41 -12.45 10.41
CA PHE A 101 2.42 -11.61 11.02
C PHE A 101 3.70 -12.42 11.24
N GLU A 102 4.81 -11.86 10.79
CA GLU A 102 6.16 -12.39 11.00
C GLU A 102 7.08 -11.18 11.13
N HIS A 103 8.04 -11.28 12.04
CA HIS A 103 8.98 -10.21 12.34
C HIS A 103 10.36 -10.55 11.79
N ARG A 104 10.96 -9.63 11.04
CA ARG A 104 12.38 -9.75 10.68
C ARG A 104 13.27 -9.31 11.84
N PRO A 105 14.21 -10.14 12.32
CA PRO A 105 15.16 -9.72 13.35
C PRO A 105 16.04 -8.55 12.88
N ALA A 106 16.23 -7.55 13.75
CA ALA A 106 17.25 -6.53 13.55
C ALA A 106 18.65 -7.12 13.75
N VAL A 107 19.56 -6.89 12.79
CA VAL A 107 20.93 -7.44 12.83
C VAL A 107 21.97 -6.33 12.90
N THR A 108 21.80 -5.29 12.08
CA THR A 108 22.73 -4.15 12.04
C THR A 108 22.28 -3.02 12.95
N ILE A 109 23.20 -2.12 13.33
CA ILE A 109 22.86 -0.89 14.08
C ILE A 109 21.78 -0.09 13.33
N SER A 110 21.87 -0.02 12.00
CA SER A 110 20.87 0.61 11.14
C SER A 110 19.49 -0.05 11.28
N ASP A 111 19.43 -1.39 11.35
CA ASP A 111 18.17 -2.10 11.57
C ASP A 111 17.59 -1.81 12.96
N TYR A 112 18.42 -1.77 14.00
CA TYR A 112 17.99 -1.42 15.35
C TYR A 112 17.48 0.02 15.44
N CYS A 113 18.12 0.96 14.76
CA CYS A 113 17.64 2.35 14.65
C CYS A 113 16.28 2.41 13.95
N ALA A 114 16.12 1.73 12.81
CA ALA A 114 14.85 1.67 12.08
C ALA A 114 13.73 1.05 12.93
N LEU A 115 14.02 -0.09 13.59
CA LEU A 115 13.05 -0.79 14.44
C LEU A 115 12.67 0.04 15.67
N GLY A 116 13.65 0.66 16.32
CA GLY A 116 13.42 1.52 17.48
C GLY A 116 12.55 2.73 17.12
N PHE A 117 12.84 3.38 15.98
CA PHE A 117 12.04 4.50 15.49
C PHE A 117 10.61 4.07 15.16
N MET A 118 10.43 2.96 14.44
CA MET A 118 9.12 2.40 14.11
C MET A 118 8.33 2.09 15.41
N ARG A 119 8.93 1.36 16.36
CA ARG A 119 8.28 1.05 17.64
C ARG A 119 7.87 2.30 18.42
N GLY A 120 8.69 3.34 18.37
CA GLY A 120 8.37 4.66 18.92
C GLY A 120 7.12 5.25 18.26
N LEU A 121 7.08 5.32 16.92
CA LEU A 121 5.91 5.80 16.17
C LEU A 121 4.65 5.00 16.49
N ARG A 122 4.75 3.66 16.46
CA ARG A 122 3.63 2.76 16.77
C ARG A 122 3.11 2.99 18.19
N HIS A 123 4.01 3.06 19.17
CA HIS A 123 3.63 3.30 20.56
C HIS A 123 2.95 4.66 20.75
N THR A 124 3.52 5.73 20.19
CA THR A 124 2.94 7.08 20.27
C THR A 124 1.57 7.13 19.60
N PHE A 125 1.43 6.53 18.42
CA PHE A 125 0.15 6.52 17.70
C PHE A 125 -0.92 5.73 18.45
N ASP A 126 -0.59 4.54 18.95
CA ASP A 126 -1.54 3.71 19.71
C ASP A 126 -1.97 4.40 21.01
N PHE A 127 -1.04 5.05 21.70
CA PHE A 127 -1.32 5.84 22.89
C PHE A 127 -2.28 7.00 22.59
N CYS A 128 -1.97 7.81 21.57
CA CYS A 128 -2.77 8.99 21.19
C CYS A 128 -4.18 8.62 20.68
N THR A 129 -4.33 7.46 20.03
CA THR A 129 -5.62 6.98 19.50
C THR A 129 -6.40 6.13 20.50
N GLY A 130 -5.79 5.74 21.62
CA GLY A 130 -6.37 4.79 22.57
C GLY A 130 -6.58 3.40 21.99
N TYR A 131 -5.78 3.04 20.98
CA TYR A 131 -5.74 1.70 20.42
C TYR A 131 -5.04 0.74 21.40
N LYS A 132 -5.62 -0.44 21.61
CA LYS A 132 -5.11 -1.45 22.55
C LYS A 132 -4.85 -2.76 21.84
N GLU A 133 -3.60 -3.14 21.62
CA GLU A 133 -3.26 -4.44 21.03
C GLU A 133 -3.69 -5.57 21.98
N PRO A 134 -4.50 -6.55 21.53
CA PRO A 134 -4.87 -7.70 22.36
C PRO A 134 -3.65 -8.57 22.65
N ARG A 135 -3.70 -9.28 23.79
CA ARG A 135 -2.65 -10.25 24.18
C ARG A 135 -2.99 -11.65 23.67
N ASP A 136 -4.28 -11.93 23.62
CA ASP A 136 -4.90 -13.18 23.22
C ASP A 136 -6.36 -12.89 22.83
N LYS A 137 -7.05 -13.93 22.36
CA LYS A 137 -8.45 -13.86 21.92
C LYS A 137 -9.41 -13.40 23.03
N ALA A 138 -9.20 -13.84 24.27
CA ALA A 138 -10.05 -13.45 25.39
C ALA A 138 -9.89 -11.96 25.73
N HIS A 139 -8.66 -11.45 25.70
CA HIS A 139 -8.38 -10.03 25.87
C HIS A 139 -8.97 -9.19 24.73
N GLN A 140 -8.95 -9.69 23.49
CA GLN A 140 -9.59 -9.03 22.35
C GLN A 140 -11.10 -8.86 22.55
N ILE A 141 -11.80 -9.93 22.95
CA ILE A 141 -13.23 -9.90 23.29
C ILE A 141 -13.49 -8.96 24.48
N ALA A 142 -12.63 -8.97 25.51
CA ALA A 142 -12.76 -8.05 26.64
C ALA A 142 -12.59 -6.57 26.22
N ILE A 143 -11.66 -6.27 25.31
CA ILE A 143 -11.51 -4.92 24.73
C ILE A 143 -12.77 -4.52 23.96
N ALA A 144 -13.31 -5.43 23.14
CA ALA A 144 -14.52 -5.19 22.35
C ALA A 144 -15.75 -4.87 23.20
N ASN A 145 -15.83 -5.45 24.41
CA ASN A 145 -16.86 -5.17 25.40
C ASN A 145 -16.61 -3.93 26.27
N SER A 146 -15.54 -3.17 26.01
CA SER A 146 -15.15 -1.99 26.78
C SER A 146 -15.36 -0.67 26.02
N ALA A 147 -15.19 0.46 26.71
CA ALA A 147 -15.14 1.78 26.08
C ALA A 147 -13.93 1.95 25.13
N GLY A 148 -12.93 1.06 25.22
CA GLY A 148 -11.75 1.02 24.36
C GLY A 148 -11.93 0.23 23.06
N ARG A 149 -13.11 -0.34 22.80
CA ARG A 149 -13.37 -1.17 21.61
C ARG A 149 -13.00 -0.47 20.30
N MET A 150 -12.79 -1.26 19.25
CA MET A 150 -12.57 -0.76 17.90
C MET A 150 -13.90 -0.66 17.16
N THR A 151 -14.47 0.55 17.10
CA THR A 151 -15.67 0.85 16.30
C THR A 151 -15.30 1.08 14.83
N VAL A 152 -16.32 1.19 13.97
CA VAL A 152 -16.15 1.58 12.55
C VAL A 152 -15.31 2.86 12.45
N ASP A 153 -15.63 3.89 13.23
CA ASP A 153 -14.88 5.16 13.22
C ASP A 153 -13.40 4.97 13.56
N LYS A 154 -13.10 4.13 14.56
CA LYS A 154 -11.71 3.91 15.01
C LYS A 154 -10.91 3.08 14.03
N TRP A 155 -11.51 2.06 13.43
CA TRP A 155 -10.87 1.26 12.39
C TRP A 155 -10.56 2.12 11.18
N LEU A 156 -11.55 2.84 10.65
CA LEU A 156 -11.35 3.73 9.52
C LEU A 156 -10.39 4.89 9.85
N ALA A 157 -10.35 5.39 11.09
CA ALA A 157 -9.41 6.45 11.48
C ALA A 157 -7.99 5.95 11.47
N ARG A 158 -7.78 4.74 11.96
CA ARG A 158 -6.48 4.08 11.91
C ARG A 158 -6.03 3.88 10.46
N PHE A 159 -6.89 3.33 9.60
CA PHE A 159 -6.55 3.12 8.19
C PHE A 159 -6.26 4.46 7.50
N VAL A 160 -7.22 5.40 7.47
CA VAL A 160 -7.04 6.70 6.79
C VAL A 160 -5.79 7.44 7.25
N VAL A 161 -5.47 7.44 8.55
CA VAL A 161 -4.27 8.14 9.02
C VAL A 161 -2.99 7.43 8.59
N LEU A 162 -2.91 6.10 8.72
CA LEU A 162 -1.69 5.35 8.37
C LEU A 162 -1.47 5.32 6.84
N GLU A 163 -2.52 5.02 6.06
CA GLU A 163 -2.47 5.00 4.59
C GLU A 163 -2.10 6.36 3.99
N SER A 164 -2.46 7.46 4.67
CA SER A 164 -2.08 8.80 4.21
C SER A 164 -0.57 9.07 4.30
N ILE A 165 0.17 8.28 5.08
CA ILE A 165 1.62 8.39 5.22
C ILE A 165 2.31 7.27 4.42
N ALA A 166 1.70 6.08 4.34
CA ALA A 166 2.26 4.89 3.67
C ALA A 166 2.57 5.10 2.18
N GLY A 167 1.82 5.96 1.48
CA GLY A 167 2.12 6.30 0.07
C GLY A 167 3.34 7.21 -0.16
N ILE A 168 3.96 7.76 0.89
CA ILE A 168 5.08 8.71 0.77
C ILE A 168 6.42 8.02 0.47
N PRO A 169 6.85 6.97 1.22
CA PRO A 169 8.15 6.32 1.03
C PRO A 169 8.42 5.86 -0.41
N GLY A 170 7.50 5.10 -1.01
CA GLY A 170 7.64 4.61 -2.38
C GLY A 170 7.75 5.75 -3.40
N ALA A 171 6.95 6.81 -3.26
CA ALA A 171 6.98 7.97 -4.15
C ALA A 171 8.30 8.73 -4.07
N VAL A 172 8.79 9.00 -2.86
CA VAL A 172 10.06 9.71 -2.61
C VAL A 172 11.24 8.87 -3.10
N ALA A 173 11.28 7.58 -2.75
CA ALA A 173 12.32 6.66 -3.17
C ALA A 173 12.35 6.52 -4.70
N GLY A 174 11.20 6.31 -5.33
CA GLY A 174 11.04 6.23 -6.79
C GLY A 174 11.53 7.51 -7.47
N PHE A 175 11.15 8.68 -6.97
CA PHE A 175 11.61 9.98 -7.49
C PHE A 175 13.13 10.15 -7.38
N LEU A 176 13.71 9.87 -6.21
CA LEU A 176 15.16 10.02 -5.99
C LEU A 176 15.98 9.06 -6.87
N ARG A 177 15.50 7.82 -7.02
CA ARG A 177 16.11 6.83 -7.92
C ARG A 177 15.96 7.21 -9.39
N HIS A 178 14.81 7.75 -9.79
CA HIS A 178 14.59 8.28 -11.13
C HIS A 178 15.61 9.38 -11.45
N LEU A 179 15.76 10.38 -10.59
CA LEU A 179 16.78 11.42 -10.75
C LEU A 179 18.20 10.86 -10.77
N HIS A 180 18.51 9.86 -9.93
CA HIS A 180 19.80 9.18 -9.94
C HIS A 180 20.10 8.50 -11.29
N SER A 181 19.12 7.79 -11.86
CA SER A 181 19.22 7.14 -13.17
C SER A 181 19.48 8.15 -14.28
N LEU A 182 18.73 9.27 -14.29
CA LEU A 182 18.89 10.35 -15.27
C LEU A 182 20.28 11.00 -15.18
N ARG A 183 20.68 11.46 -13.99
CA ARG A 183 21.93 12.21 -13.79
C ARG A 183 23.19 11.36 -13.94
N ARG A 184 23.05 10.03 -13.90
CA ARG A 184 24.15 9.07 -14.12
C ARG A 184 24.10 8.40 -15.49
N PHE A 185 23.06 8.66 -16.29
CA PHE A 185 22.82 8.03 -17.59
C PHE A 185 22.88 6.50 -17.53
N ARG A 186 22.29 5.90 -16.49
CA ARG A 186 22.31 4.45 -16.24
C ARG A 186 20.90 3.90 -16.11
N ARG A 187 20.70 2.64 -16.50
CA ARG A 187 19.46 1.92 -16.22
C ARG A 187 19.27 1.77 -14.72
N ASP A 188 18.04 1.99 -14.25
CA ASP A 188 17.66 1.81 -12.85
C ASP A 188 17.48 0.32 -12.46
N LYS A 189 17.33 -0.57 -13.45
CA LYS A 189 17.05 -2.02 -13.27
C LYS A 189 15.71 -2.29 -12.56
N ALA A 190 14.67 -1.54 -12.95
CA ALA A 190 13.26 -1.73 -12.60
C ALA A 190 12.90 -1.52 -11.12
N TRP A 191 13.66 -0.72 -10.38
CA TRP A 191 13.32 -0.33 -9.01
C TRP A 191 12.27 0.79 -8.97
N VAL A 192 12.43 1.82 -9.81
CA VAL A 192 11.54 2.99 -9.87
C VAL A 192 10.10 2.57 -10.11
N GLU A 193 9.87 1.63 -11.03
CA GLU A 193 8.53 1.14 -11.34
C GLU A 193 7.86 0.50 -10.13
N THR A 194 8.53 -0.45 -9.45
CA THR A 194 7.98 -1.09 -8.24
C THR A 194 7.72 -0.12 -7.10
N LEU A 195 8.59 0.89 -6.91
CA LEU A 195 8.39 1.88 -5.84
C LEU A 195 7.23 2.84 -6.11
N LEU A 196 7.01 3.18 -7.39
CA LEU A 196 5.86 3.99 -7.79
C LEU A 196 4.56 3.17 -7.80
N ASP A 197 4.63 1.88 -8.10
CA ASP A 197 3.53 0.92 -7.97
C ASP A 197 3.08 0.80 -6.51
N GLU A 198 4.01 0.55 -5.58
CA GLU A 198 3.77 0.56 -4.13
C GLU A 198 3.09 1.86 -3.68
N ALA A 199 3.67 3.02 -4.01
CA ALA A 199 3.06 4.30 -3.66
C ALA A 199 1.67 4.54 -4.28
N TYR A 200 1.42 3.98 -5.46
CA TYR A 200 0.10 4.04 -6.09
C TYR A 200 -0.90 3.14 -5.36
N ASN A 201 -0.49 1.92 -5.00
CA ASN A 201 -1.30 0.95 -4.27
C ASN A 201 -1.73 1.49 -2.88
N GLU A 202 -0.80 2.02 -2.10
CA GLU A 202 -1.07 2.69 -0.80
C GLU A 202 -2.08 3.85 -0.95
N LYS A 203 -1.96 4.62 -2.03
CA LYS A 203 -2.95 5.67 -2.34
C LYS A 203 -4.33 5.08 -2.65
N MET A 204 -4.41 3.92 -3.29
CA MET A 204 -5.68 3.23 -3.53
C MET A 204 -6.31 2.71 -2.22
N HIS A 205 -5.51 2.30 -1.23
CA HIS A 205 -5.98 2.01 0.13
C HIS A 205 -6.65 3.25 0.74
N LEU A 206 -5.91 4.36 0.78
CA LEU A 206 -6.39 5.63 1.33
C LEU A 206 -7.69 6.08 0.66
N LEU A 207 -7.71 6.13 -0.67
CA LEU A 207 -8.87 6.62 -1.43
C LEU A 207 -10.09 5.72 -1.23
N THR A 208 -9.89 4.41 -1.09
CA THR A 208 -10.95 3.45 -0.76
C THR A 208 -11.58 3.78 0.59
N PHE A 209 -10.79 3.90 1.66
CA PHE A 209 -11.34 4.20 2.98
C PHE A 209 -11.96 5.61 3.05
N LEU A 210 -11.46 6.56 2.27
CA LEU A 210 -12.03 7.91 2.15
C LEU A 210 -13.40 7.95 1.47
N LYS A 211 -13.84 6.88 0.80
CA LYS A 211 -15.23 6.73 0.31
C LYS A 211 -16.21 6.33 1.40
N ILE A 212 -15.72 5.85 2.54
CA ILE A 212 -16.52 5.36 3.65
C ILE A 212 -16.54 6.39 4.79
N ALA A 213 -15.41 7.06 5.01
CA ALA A 213 -15.28 8.05 6.07
C ALA A 213 -14.42 9.24 5.64
N LYS A 214 -14.62 10.39 6.29
CA LYS A 214 -13.83 11.59 6.02
C LYS A 214 -13.13 12.09 7.29
N PRO A 215 -11.88 12.52 7.19
CA PRO A 215 -11.14 13.04 8.34
C PRO A 215 -11.78 14.33 8.85
N SER A 216 -11.79 14.49 10.18
CA SER A 216 -12.15 15.76 10.83
C SER A 216 -11.20 16.89 10.40
N LEU A 217 -11.58 18.15 10.62
CA LEU A 217 -10.70 19.28 10.34
C LEU A 217 -9.38 19.20 11.11
N PHE A 218 -9.45 18.77 12.38
CA PHE A 218 -8.28 18.51 13.21
C PHE A 218 -7.37 17.46 12.58
N THR A 219 -7.92 16.31 12.20
CA THR A 219 -7.15 15.24 11.56
C THR A 219 -6.55 15.69 10.23
N LYS A 220 -7.28 16.42 9.39
CA LYS A 220 -6.73 16.98 8.14
C LYS A 220 -5.51 17.87 8.38
N CYS A 221 -5.58 18.77 9.37
CA CYS A 221 -4.46 19.63 9.75
C CYS A 221 -3.26 18.79 10.21
N LEU A 222 -3.50 17.80 11.08
CA LEU A 222 -2.46 16.88 11.55
C LEU A 222 -1.80 16.13 10.39
N LEU A 223 -2.58 15.65 9.43
CA LEU A 223 -2.07 14.94 8.25
C LEU A 223 -1.20 15.86 7.38
N TYR A 224 -1.64 17.09 7.09
CA TYR A 224 -0.83 18.01 6.29
C TYR A 224 0.51 18.33 6.94
N VAL A 225 0.54 18.59 8.24
CA VAL A 225 1.78 18.85 8.98
C VAL A 225 2.64 17.59 9.04
N GLY A 226 2.03 16.45 9.39
CA GLY A 226 2.72 15.16 9.52
C GLY A 226 3.35 14.71 8.20
N GLN A 227 2.62 14.79 7.09
CA GLN A 227 3.13 14.50 5.75
C GLN A 227 4.28 15.44 5.37
N GLY A 228 4.17 16.74 5.66
CA GLY A 228 5.24 17.70 5.40
C GLY A 228 6.53 17.35 6.15
N ILE A 229 6.44 17.03 7.43
CA ILE A 229 7.60 16.63 8.25
C ILE A 229 8.16 15.29 7.77
N PHE A 230 7.31 14.27 7.65
CA PHE A 230 7.72 12.92 7.33
C PHE A 230 8.31 12.82 5.91
N CYS A 231 7.71 13.46 4.90
CA CYS A 231 8.21 13.47 3.54
C CYS A 231 9.63 14.05 3.47
N ASN A 232 9.88 15.18 4.13
CA ASN A 232 11.21 15.80 4.13
C ASN A 232 12.22 14.95 4.91
N ALA A 233 11.85 14.45 6.10
CA ALA A 233 12.71 13.58 6.89
C ALA A 233 13.09 12.30 6.10
N PHE A 234 12.12 11.65 5.46
CA PHE A 234 12.34 10.47 4.64
C PHE A 234 13.21 10.79 3.42
N PHE A 235 12.96 11.90 2.73
CA PHE A 235 13.76 12.36 1.58
C PHE A 235 15.23 12.51 1.92
N PHE A 236 15.57 13.25 2.99
CA PHE A 236 16.96 13.44 3.40
C PHE A 236 17.59 12.13 3.89
N THR A 237 16.84 11.31 4.62
CA THR A 237 17.34 9.99 5.07
C THR A 237 17.63 9.09 3.88
N TYR A 238 16.79 9.07 2.85
CA TYR A 238 16.99 8.24 1.65
C TYR A 238 18.21 8.68 0.84
N LEU A 239 18.51 9.98 0.80
CA LEU A 239 19.74 10.49 0.18
C LEU A 239 21.01 9.98 0.87
N ILE A 240 20.97 9.82 2.20
CA ILE A 240 22.12 9.41 3.02
C ILE A 240 22.24 7.89 3.06
N ASN A 241 21.14 7.19 3.37
CA ASN A 241 21.12 5.75 3.58
C ASN A 241 19.79 5.15 3.09
N PRO A 242 19.66 4.75 1.81
CA PRO A 242 18.42 4.16 1.31
C PRO A 242 18.10 2.81 1.97
N LYS A 243 19.09 2.07 2.48
CA LYS A 243 18.86 0.78 3.15
C LYS A 243 18.07 0.95 4.45
N ILE A 244 18.38 1.96 5.27
CA ILE A 244 17.62 2.20 6.51
C ILE A 244 16.17 2.57 6.21
N CYS A 245 15.93 3.35 5.15
CA CYS A 245 14.59 3.69 4.70
C CYS A 245 13.79 2.45 4.31
N HIS A 246 14.34 1.57 3.47
CA HIS A 246 13.65 0.34 3.10
C HIS A 246 13.47 -0.61 4.29
N ARG A 247 14.42 -0.69 5.22
CA ARG A 247 14.22 -1.48 6.44
C ARG A 247 13.12 -0.90 7.31
N PHE A 248 13.06 0.42 7.46
CA PHE A 248 12.02 1.11 8.19
C PHE A 248 10.63 0.84 7.59
N VAL A 249 10.48 0.96 6.27
CA VAL A 249 9.22 0.62 5.58
C VAL A 249 8.89 -0.86 5.79
N GLY A 250 9.85 -1.78 5.66
CA GLY A 250 9.62 -3.20 5.96
C GLY A 250 9.06 -3.45 7.37
N TYR A 251 9.52 -2.73 8.40
CA TYR A 251 8.93 -2.79 9.74
C TYR A 251 7.58 -2.09 9.86
N LEU A 252 7.35 -1.01 9.10
CA LEU A 252 6.04 -0.36 9.01
C LEU A 252 5.00 -1.35 8.49
N GLU A 253 5.33 -2.09 7.44
CA GLU A 253 4.42 -3.06 6.83
C GLU A 253 4.23 -4.33 7.68
N GLU A 254 5.19 -4.69 8.53
CA GLU A 254 4.94 -5.69 9.58
C GLU A 254 3.79 -5.25 10.50
N GLU A 255 3.79 -4.00 10.94
CA GLU A 255 2.72 -3.45 11.77
C GLU A 255 1.40 -3.25 11.02
N ALA A 256 1.45 -2.97 9.71
CA ALA A 256 0.28 -2.90 8.84
C ALA A 256 -0.37 -4.29 8.69
N VAL A 257 0.41 -5.33 8.38
CA VAL A 257 -0.05 -6.73 8.35
C VAL A 257 -0.64 -7.15 9.70
N SER A 258 -0.02 -6.75 10.82
CA SER A 258 -0.55 -6.98 12.17
C SER A 258 -1.91 -6.32 12.38
N THR A 259 -2.01 -5.02 12.02
CA THR A 259 -3.23 -4.21 12.16
C THR A 259 -4.39 -4.80 11.35
N TYR A 260 -4.16 -5.15 10.09
CA TYR A 260 -5.20 -5.74 9.25
C TYR A 260 -5.55 -7.17 9.64
N SER A 261 -4.58 -7.97 10.11
CA SER A 261 -4.87 -9.30 10.69
C SER A 261 -5.77 -9.20 11.91
N ARG A 262 -5.56 -8.20 12.77
CA ARG A 262 -6.46 -7.94 13.89
C ARG A 262 -7.86 -7.52 13.41
N CYS A 263 -7.96 -6.64 12.41
CA CYS A 263 -9.25 -6.26 11.85
C CYS A 263 -10.03 -7.47 11.31
N ILE A 264 -9.35 -8.35 10.55
CA ILE A 264 -9.91 -9.63 10.07
C ILE A 264 -10.40 -10.48 11.24
N SER A 265 -9.60 -10.61 12.31
CA SER A 265 -10.00 -11.31 13.53
C SER A 265 -11.23 -10.67 14.21
N ASP A 266 -11.30 -9.34 14.32
CA ASP A 266 -12.48 -8.63 14.85
C ASP A 266 -13.74 -8.92 14.00
N LEU A 267 -13.60 -9.03 12.68
CA LEU A 267 -14.70 -9.39 11.76
C LEU A 267 -15.13 -10.86 11.94
N GLU A 268 -14.17 -11.79 12.00
CA GLU A 268 -14.43 -13.23 12.21
C GLU A 268 -15.08 -13.52 13.56
N LEU A 269 -14.75 -12.74 14.59
CA LEU A 269 -15.30 -12.87 15.93
C LEU A 269 -16.59 -12.09 16.16
N GLY A 270 -17.08 -11.35 15.15
CA GLY A 270 -18.29 -10.53 15.26
C GLY A 270 -18.16 -9.36 16.25
N LEU A 271 -16.94 -8.86 16.47
CA LEU A 271 -16.65 -7.79 17.44
C LEU A 271 -16.95 -6.39 16.91
N CYS A 272 -17.13 -6.25 15.60
CA CYS A 272 -17.62 -5.03 14.96
C CYS A 272 -18.59 -5.34 13.80
N PRO A 273 -19.83 -5.76 14.09
CA PRO A 273 -20.79 -6.16 13.06
C PRO A 273 -21.11 -5.05 12.05
N GLU A 274 -21.11 -3.80 12.49
CA GLU A 274 -21.36 -2.65 11.62
C GLU A 274 -20.25 -2.45 10.58
N LEU A 275 -18.99 -2.78 10.91
CA LEU A 275 -17.90 -2.75 9.94
C LEU A 275 -18.09 -3.85 8.88
N ALA A 276 -18.50 -5.06 9.30
CA ALA A 276 -18.75 -6.17 8.38
C ALA A 276 -19.88 -5.86 7.36
N LYS A 277 -20.86 -5.03 7.76
CA LYS A 277 -21.97 -4.56 6.90
C LYS A 277 -21.61 -3.37 6.00
N THR A 278 -20.41 -2.82 6.13
CA THR A 278 -19.99 -1.67 5.32
C THR A 278 -19.88 -2.10 3.85
N GLU A 279 -20.55 -1.35 2.97
CA GLU A 279 -20.49 -1.57 1.53
C GLU A 279 -19.06 -1.34 1.01
N VAL A 280 -18.59 -2.24 0.13
CA VAL A 280 -17.28 -2.11 -0.52
C VAL A 280 -17.35 -1.02 -1.60
N PRO A 281 -16.54 0.06 -1.52
CA PRO A 281 -16.55 1.13 -2.50
C PRO A 281 -16.23 0.68 -3.92
N GLN A 282 -16.82 1.33 -4.92
CA GLN A 282 -16.63 0.96 -6.33
C GLN A 282 -15.16 1.07 -6.76
N ILE A 283 -14.43 2.12 -6.35
CA ILE A 283 -12.98 2.25 -6.54
C ILE A 283 -12.20 1.01 -6.11
N ALA A 284 -12.61 0.34 -5.04
CA ALA A 284 -11.98 -0.88 -4.55
C ALA A 284 -12.33 -2.07 -5.43
N LYS A 285 -13.61 -2.22 -5.77
CA LYS A 285 -14.07 -3.27 -6.69
C LYS A 285 -13.35 -3.19 -8.03
N ASP A 286 -13.20 -1.99 -8.57
CA ASP A 286 -12.54 -1.75 -9.84
C ASP A 286 -11.03 -1.99 -9.77
N TYR A 287 -10.37 -1.61 -8.67
CA TYR A 287 -8.93 -1.75 -8.52
C TYR A 287 -8.52 -3.21 -8.27
N TRP A 288 -9.09 -3.85 -7.24
CA TRP A 288 -8.80 -5.25 -6.88
C TRP A 288 -9.59 -6.29 -7.69
N LYS A 289 -10.44 -5.84 -8.62
CA LYS A 289 -11.31 -6.71 -9.44
C LYS A 289 -12.22 -7.59 -8.59
N LEU A 290 -12.76 -7.02 -7.51
CA LEU A 290 -13.70 -7.70 -6.61
C LEU A 290 -15.05 -7.89 -7.30
N SER A 291 -15.78 -8.93 -6.89
CA SER A 291 -17.15 -9.16 -7.32
C SER A 291 -18.11 -8.13 -6.70
N ASP A 292 -19.31 -8.00 -7.28
CA ASP A 292 -20.32 -7.05 -6.80
C ASP A 292 -20.83 -7.39 -5.39
N ASP A 293 -20.80 -8.67 -5.01
CA ASP A 293 -21.16 -9.22 -3.71
C ASP A 293 -19.97 -9.32 -2.73
N ALA A 294 -18.81 -8.78 -3.09
CA ALA A 294 -17.64 -8.76 -2.21
C ALA A 294 -17.94 -8.03 -0.89
N THR A 295 -17.44 -8.60 0.20
CA THR A 295 -17.66 -8.09 1.55
C THR A 295 -16.51 -7.19 2.01
N PHE A 296 -16.73 -6.41 3.07
CA PHE A 296 -15.64 -5.65 3.69
C PHE A 296 -14.50 -6.57 4.19
N TYR A 297 -14.82 -7.81 4.58
CA TYR A 297 -13.81 -8.83 4.91
C TYR A 297 -12.92 -9.16 3.72
N ASP A 298 -13.49 -9.34 2.53
CA ASP A 298 -12.73 -9.61 1.31
C ASP A 298 -11.82 -8.44 0.96
N LEU A 299 -12.32 -7.21 1.06
CA LEU A 299 -11.52 -6.00 0.88
C LEU A 299 -10.30 -5.97 1.81
N ILE A 300 -10.50 -6.18 3.11
CA ILE A 300 -9.39 -6.13 4.08
C ILE A 300 -8.38 -7.27 3.86
N GLN A 301 -8.80 -8.43 3.33
CA GLN A 301 -7.85 -9.48 2.95
C GLN A 301 -6.91 -9.04 1.82
N TYR A 302 -7.43 -8.33 0.81
CA TYR A 302 -6.60 -7.78 -0.27
C TYR A 302 -5.64 -6.71 0.23
N VAL A 303 -6.13 -5.75 1.02
CA VAL A 303 -5.27 -4.70 1.60
C VAL A 303 -4.15 -5.33 2.43
N ARG A 304 -4.47 -6.28 3.32
CA ARG A 304 -3.45 -7.03 4.09
C ARG A 304 -2.42 -7.73 3.19
N ALA A 305 -2.87 -8.23 2.04
CA ALA A 305 -2.01 -8.94 1.10
C ALA A 305 -1.04 -8.00 0.38
N ASP A 306 -1.50 -6.82 0.02
CA ASP A 306 -0.65 -5.74 -0.49
C ASP A 306 0.40 -5.36 0.57
N GLU A 307 0.01 -5.15 1.84
CA GLU A 307 0.97 -4.86 2.91
C GLU A 307 2.00 -5.98 3.11
N ALA A 308 1.56 -7.23 3.03
CA ALA A 308 2.47 -8.37 3.14
C ALA A 308 3.47 -8.37 1.99
N LYS A 309 3.07 -7.94 0.79
CA LYS A 309 3.94 -7.81 -0.36
C LYS A 309 4.92 -6.65 -0.20
N HIS A 310 4.45 -5.48 0.22
CA HIS A 310 5.30 -4.32 0.50
C HIS A 310 6.34 -4.64 1.58
N ARG A 311 5.95 -5.36 2.64
CA ARG A 311 6.85 -5.89 3.67
C ARG A 311 7.98 -6.71 3.08
N GLU A 312 7.65 -7.70 2.25
CA GLU A 312 8.64 -8.58 1.62
C GLU A 312 9.58 -7.78 0.70
N VAL A 313 9.02 -6.91 -0.14
CA VAL A 313 9.78 -6.10 -1.11
C VAL A 313 10.75 -5.18 -0.39
N ASN A 314 10.28 -4.43 0.60
CA ASN A 314 11.11 -3.46 1.32
C ASN A 314 12.18 -4.14 2.18
N HIS A 315 11.87 -5.24 2.88
CA HIS A 315 12.90 -6.00 3.59
C HIS A 315 13.95 -6.59 2.66
N THR A 316 13.55 -7.01 1.46
CA THR A 316 14.45 -7.49 0.41
C THR A 316 15.32 -6.34 -0.12
N PHE A 317 14.72 -5.20 -0.45
CA PHE A 317 15.43 -4.03 -0.95
C PHE A 317 16.48 -3.52 0.03
N ALA A 318 16.20 -3.55 1.33
CA ALA A 318 17.19 -3.22 2.37
C ALA A 318 18.46 -4.10 2.32
N ASN A 319 18.36 -5.32 1.78
CA ASN A 319 19.48 -6.26 1.67
C ASN A 319 20.31 -6.07 0.38
N LEU A 320 19.79 -5.33 -0.61
CA LEU A 320 20.42 -5.16 -1.92
C LEU A 320 21.42 -4.00 -1.99
N LYS A 321 22.17 -3.93 -3.08
CA LYS A 321 23.10 -2.84 -3.40
C LYS A 321 22.47 -1.82 -4.35
N PHE A 322 22.37 -0.57 -3.90
CA PHE A 322 21.57 0.48 -4.55
C PHE A 322 22.22 1.16 -5.77
N TYR A 323 23.56 1.12 -5.89
CA TYR A 323 24.29 1.88 -6.92
C TYR A 323 24.64 1.05 -8.16
N GLY A 324 23.63 0.42 -8.76
CA GLY A 324 23.70 -0.21 -10.08
C GLY A 324 24.30 -1.62 -10.13
N GLN A 325 24.57 -2.24 -8.98
CA GLN A 325 25.06 -3.62 -8.94
C GLN A 325 23.90 -4.61 -9.04
N ASP A 326 22.89 -4.48 -8.17
CA ASP A 326 21.81 -5.46 -8.09
C ASP A 326 20.57 -5.00 -8.88
N ARG A 327 19.94 -5.91 -9.62
CA ARG A 327 18.63 -5.66 -10.23
C ARG A 327 17.51 -5.73 -9.19
N ASN A 328 16.34 -5.17 -9.51
CA ASN A 328 15.13 -5.52 -8.77
C ASN A 328 14.78 -7.00 -9.06
N PRO A 329 14.79 -7.89 -8.05
CA PRO A 329 14.55 -9.31 -8.26
C PRO A 329 13.07 -9.63 -8.53
N PHE A 330 12.13 -8.76 -8.13
CA PHE A 330 10.69 -8.95 -8.35
C PHE A 330 10.28 -8.69 -9.80
N ALA A 331 10.97 -7.76 -10.48
CA ALA A 331 10.64 -7.31 -11.84
C ALA A 331 10.86 -8.34 -12.95
N LEU A 332 11.57 -9.44 -12.68
CA LEU A 332 11.84 -10.48 -13.68
C LEU A 332 12.16 -11.81 -12.98
N THR A 333 11.44 -12.87 -13.37
CA THR A 333 11.79 -14.25 -13.05
C THR A 333 12.78 -14.81 -14.07
N VAL A 334 13.91 -15.33 -13.58
CA VAL A 334 14.95 -15.94 -14.42
C VAL A 334 14.53 -17.37 -14.77
N LYS A 335 14.56 -17.69 -16.07
CA LYS A 335 14.25 -19.04 -16.59
C LYS A 335 15.45 -19.98 -16.45
N GLY A 336 15.19 -21.30 -16.46
CA GLY A 336 16.25 -22.33 -16.44
C GLY A 336 16.84 -22.62 -15.06
N THR A 337 16.08 -22.35 -14.00
CA THR A 337 16.45 -22.62 -12.60
C THR A 337 15.21 -23.06 -11.83
N ASP A 338 15.37 -24.09 -11.00
CA ASP A 338 14.31 -24.59 -10.11
C ASP A 338 14.31 -23.88 -8.75
N LYS A 339 15.28 -22.99 -8.50
CA LYS A 339 15.34 -22.22 -7.27
C LYS A 339 14.09 -21.33 -7.13
N PRO A 340 13.42 -21.31 -5.96
CA PRO A 340 12.37 -20.36 -5.68
C PRO A 340 12.85 -18.92 -5.89
N GLN A 341 12.02 -18.10 -6.52
CA GLN A 341 12.32 -16.71 -6.83
C GLN A 341 11.19 -15.80 -6.34
N PRO A 342 11.52 -14.55 -5.97
CA PRO A 342 10.51 -13.54 -5.72
C PRO A 342 9.67 -13.29 -6.97
N THR A 343 8.37 -13.05 -6.77
CA THR A 343 7.41 -12.76 -7.84
C THR A 343 6.59 -11.52 -7.47
N HIS A 344 5.82 -10.96 -8.40
CA HIS A 344 4.86 -9.89 -8.08
C HIS A 344 3.64 -10.39 -7.29
N SER A 345 3.34 -11.69 -7.36
CA SER A 345 2.27 -12.33 -6.57
C SER A 345 2.73 -12.71 -5.15
N LEU A 346 1.85 -13.35 -4.38
CA LEU A 346 2.15 -13.99 -3.10
C LEU A 346 2.83 -15.36 -3.27
N LYS A 347 2.95 -15.87 -4.49
CA LYS A 347 3.71 -17.10 -4.75
C LYS A 347 5.16 -16.94 -4.30
N ASN A 348 5.63 -17.88 -3.48
CA ASN A 348 6.93 -17.89 -2.81
C ASN A 348 7.15 -16.71 -1.85
N HIS A 349 6.09 -16.08 -1.32
CA HIS A 349 6.21 -14.97 -0.39
C HIS A 349 7.13 -15.31 0.80
N LYS A 350 8.07 -14.42 1.10
CA LYS A 350 8.92 -14.44 2.30
C LYS A 350 8.68 -13.20 3.14
N ALA A 351 7.94 -13.35 4.24
CA ALA A 351 7.57 -12.24 5.12
C ALA A 351 8.76 -11.45 5.68
N THR A 352 9.88 -12.11 5.98
CA THR A 352 11.11 -11.45 6.45
C THR A 352 11.96 -10.86 5.32
N GLY A 353 11.48 -10.89 4.07
CA GLY A 353 12.24 -10.55 2.87
C GLY A 353 13.26 -11.61 2.46
N TRP A 354 13.78 -11.47 1.24
CA TRP A 354 14.81 -12.35 0.69
C TRP A 354 16.20 -11.88 1.08
N GLU A 355 17.05 -12.82 1.50
CA GLU A 355 18.47 -12.54 1.68
C GLU A 355 19.16 -12.37 0.33
N ARG A 356 20.13 -11.45 0.27
CA ARG A 356 20.84 -11.16 -0.98
C ARG A 356 21.51 -12.40 -1.59
N GLY A 357 21.99 -13.32 -0.74
CA GLY A 357 22.63 -14.57 -1.17
C GLY A 357 21.67 -15.59 -1.80
N ASP A 358 20.36 -15.47 -1.53
CA ASP A 358 19.32 -16.34 -2.08
C ASP A 358 18.85 -15.88 -3.46
N LEU A 359 19.23 -14.66 -3.87
CA LEU A 359 18.70 -14.00 -5.06
C LEU A 359 19.59 -14.20 -6.29
N ILE A 360 18.93 -14.21 -7.45
CA ILE A 360 19.57 -14.22 -8.77
C ILE A 360 19.55 -12.78 -9.31
N LEU A 361 20.69 -12.08 -9.21
CA LEU A 361 20.81 -10.62 -9.35
C LEU A 361 21.54 -10.13 -10.59
#